data_AF-A0A3D2FZY2-F1
#
_entry.id   AF-A0A3D2FZY2-F1
#
_cell.length_a   1.000
_cell.length_b   1.000
_cell.length_c   1.000
_cell.angle_alpha   90.00
_cell.angle_beta   90.00
_cell.angle_gamma   90.00
#
_symmetry.space_group_name_H-M   'P 1'
#
loop_
_entity.id
_entity.type
_entity.pdbx_description
1 polymer ?
#
loop_
_entity_poly.entity_id
_entity_poly.type
_entity_poly.pdbx_seq_one_letter_code
_entity_poly.pdbx_strand_id
1 'polypeptide(L)' 'MNRKITKTIRVRGVPIGGGNPIPVQSMTNTHTDDVAATLAQLRRLEAAGCEIVR' A
#
# COMPACT_ATOMS: atom_id res chain seq x y z
N MET A 1 10.45 -19.56 -8.30
CA MET A 1 9.21 -18.74 -8.22
C MET A 1 9.09 -17.94 -9.50
N ASN A 2 7.97 -18.01 -10.21
CA ASN A 2 7.74 -17.19 -11.40
C ASN A 2 6.37 -16.51 -11.28
N ARG A 3 6.33 -15.18 -11.28
CA ARG A 3 5.08 -14.43 -11.14
C ARG A 3 4.38 -14.38 -12.50
N LYS A 4 3.07 -14.61 -12.53
CA LYS A 4 2.28 -14.50 -13.77
C LYS A 4 2.40 -13.08 -14.34
N ILE A 5 2.67 -12.99 -15.64
CA ILE A 5 2.61 -11.71 -16.36
C ILE A 5 1.15 -11.30 -16.51
N THR A 6 0.81 -10.18 -15.89
CA THR A 6 -0.52 -9.56 -15.92
C THR A 6 -0.43 -8.17 -16.50
N LYS A 7 -1.57 -7.55 -16.83
CA LYS A 7 -1.63 -6.13 -17.20
C LYS A 7 -1.08 -5.26 -16.05
N THR A 8 -0.28 -4.26 -16.38
CA THR A 8 0.12 -3.23 -15.41
C THR A 8 -1.02 -2.26 -15.16
N ILE A 9 -1.38 -2.06 -13.90
CA ILE A 9 -2.26 -0.97 -13.43
C ILE A 9 -1.47 -0.02 -12.53
N ARG A 10 -1.99 1.18 -12.31
CA ARG A 10 -1.36 2.18 -11.44
C ARG A 10 -2.30 2.56 -10.31
N VAL A 11 -1.84 2.43 -9.07
CA VAL A 11 -2.47 3.06 -7.92
C VAL A 11 -1.70 4.34 -7.67
N ARG A 12 -2.19 5.45 -8.24
CA ARG A 12 -1.44 6.72 -8.37
C ARG A 12 -0.04 6.49 -8.98
N GLY A 13 1.01 6.62 -8.17
CA GLY A 13 2.41 6.44 -8.58
C GLY A 13 2.90 4.99 -8.59
N VAL A 14 2.18 4.06 -7.95
CA VAL A 14 2.65 2.68 -7.70
C VAL A 14 2.17 1.74 -8.81
N PRO A 15 3.08 1.15 -9.61
CA PRO A 15 2.72 0.18 -10.64
C PRO A 15 2.49 -1.22 -10.05
N ILE A 16 1.42 -1.90 -10.48
CA ILE A 16 1.08 -3.26 -10.03
C ILE A 16 0.91 -4.16 -11.26
N GLY A 17 1.56 -5.33 -11.26
CA GLY A 17 1.51 -6.28 -12.38
C GLY A 17 2.61 -6.06 -13.42
N GLY A 18 2.50 -6.75 -14.56
CA GLY A 18 3.41 -6.59 -15.71
C GLY A 18 4.90 -6.77 -15.44
N GLY A 19 5.28 -7.55 -14.43
CA GLY A 19 6.68 -7.77 -14.05
C GLY A 19 7.31 -6.70 -13.14
N ASN A 20 6.59 -5.64 -12.79
CA ASN A 20 7.05 -4.65 -11.79
C ASN A 20 7.27 -5.30 -10.41
N PRO A 21 8.03 -4.71 -9.47
CA PRO A 21 8.11 -5.20 -8.09
C PRO A 21 6.73 -5.43 -7.45
N ILE A 22 6.65 -6.35 -6.47
CA ILE A 22 5.40 -6.59 -5.73
C ILE A 22 5.31 -5.52 -4.65
N PRO A 23 4.31 -4.60 -4.70
CA PRO A 23 4.22 -3.55 -3.72
C PRO A 23 3.72 -4.08 -2.37
N VAL A 24 4.25 -3.55 -1.28
CA VAL A 24 3.78 -3.86 0.08
C VAL A 24 2.56 -3.01 0.40
N GLN A 25 1.47 -3.67 0.81
CA GLN A 25 0.23 -3.01 1.22
C GLN A 25 -0.14 -3.36 2.66
N SER A 26 -0.86 -2.46 3.33
CA SER A 26 -1.39 -2.68 4.67
C SER A 26 -2.73 -1.96 4.87
N MET A 27 -3.29 -2.07 6.07
CA MET A 27 -4.58 -1.50 6.44
C MET A 27 -4.53 -0.86 7.82
N THR A 28 -5.16 0.30 7.98
CA THR A 28 -5.37 0.89 9.31
C THR A 28 -6.39 0.10 10.11
N ASN A 29 -6.25 0.06 11.43
CA ASN A 29 -7.20 -0.58 12.35
C ASN A 29 -7.78 0.41 13.38
N THR A 30 -7.52 1.70 13.20
CA THR A 30 -8.18 2.79 13.92
C THR A 30 -9.59 3.01 13.37
N HIS A 31 -10.46 3.61 14.19
CA HIS A 31 -11.71 4.17 13.71
C HIS A 31 -11.40 5.31 12.72
N THR A 32 -11.89 5.22 11.49
CA THR A 32 -11.49 6.14 10.41
C THR A 32 -11.96 7.59 10.63
N ASP A 33 -13.03 7.77 11.41
CA ASP A 33 -13.51 9.07 11.88
C ASP A 33 -12.59 9.69 12.95
N ASP A 34 -11.77 8.88 13.64
CA ASP A 34 -10.63 9.38 14.41
C ASP A 34 -9.45 9.69 13.47
N VAL A 35 -9.46 10.93 12.99
CA VAL A 35 -8.44 11.46 12.08
C VAL A 35 -7.04 11.40 12.70
N ALA A 36 -6.90 11.73 13.99
CA ALA A 36 -5.61 11.82 14.64
C ALA A 36 -4.95 10.44 14.79
N ALA A 37 -5.73 9.45 15.26
CA ALA A 37 -5.25 8.08 15.39
C ALA A 37 -4.90 7.47 14.01
N THR A 38 -5.75 7.70 13.01
CA THR A 38 -5.55 7.18 11.65
C THR A 38 -4.29 7.78 11.02
N LEU A 39 -4.08 9.10 11.13
CA LEU A 39 -2.85 9.75 10.64
C LEU A 39 -1.60 9.24 11.36
N ALA A 40 -1.66 9.02 12.67
CA ALA A 40 -0.54 8.47 13.41
C ALA A 40 -0.18 7.05 12.96
N GLN A 41 -1.18 6.21 12.65
CA GLN A 41 -0.94 4.87 12.12
C GLN A 41 -0.39 4.91 10.69
N LEU A 42 -0.94 5.78 9.82
CA LEU A 42 -0.46 5.95 8.45
C LEU A 42 1.04 6.27 8.41
N ARG A 43 1.50 7.20 9.25
CA ARG A 43 2.93 7.55 9.36
C ARG A 43 3.80 6.37 9.80
N ARG A 44 3.31 5.52 10.71
CA ARG A 44 4.04 4.31 11.13
C ARG A 44 4.13 3.28 10.01
N LEU A 45 3.05 3.11 9.23
CA LEU A 45 3.03 2.20 8.09
C LEU A 45 3.97 2.69 6.98
N GLU A 46 3.95 4.00 6.69
CA GLU A 46 4.88 4.64 5.74
C GLU A 46 6.35 4.43 6.17
N ALA A 47 6.66 4.70 7.45
CA ALA A 47 8.01 4.50 7.98
C ALA A 47 8.48 3.03 7.94
N ALA A 48 7.54 2.08 7.98
CA ALA A 48 7.81 0.65 7.82
C ALA A 48 7.95 0.20 6.35
N GLY A 49 7.79 1.10 5.39
CA GLY A 49 7.91 0.82 3.95
C GLY A 49 6.61 0.37 3.29
N CYS A 50 5.45 0.66 3.87
CA CYS A 50 4.17 0.42 3.22
C CYS A 50 3.98 1.37 2.03
N GLU A 51 3.70 0.82 0.85
CA GLU A 51 3.54 1.60 -0.40
C GLU A 51 2.07 1.97 -0.66
N ILE A 52 1.12 1.18 -0.16
CA ILE A 52 -0.32 1.42 -0.32
C ILE A 52 -1.04 1.06 0.98
N VAL A 53 -1.76 2.00 1.57
CA VAL A 53 -2.60 1.77 2.77
C VAL A 53 -4.07 1.81 2.39
N ARG A 54 -4.84 0.87 2.94
CA ARG A 54 -6.31 0.84 2.89
C ARG A 54 -6.94 1.25 4.22
#